data_AF-A0A8H3J5I0-F1
#
_entry.id   AF-A0A8H3J5I0-F1
#
_cell.length_a   1.000
_cell.length_b   1.000
_cell.length_c   1.000
_cell.angle_alpha   90.00
_cell.angle_beta   90.00
_cell.angle_gamma   90.00
#
_symmetry.space_group_name_H-M   'P 1'
#
loop_
_entity.id
_entity.type
_entity.pdbx_description
1 polymer ?
#
loop_
_entity_poly.entity_id
_entity_poly.type
_entity_poly.pdbx_seq_one_letter_code
_entity_poly.pdbx_strand_id
1 'polypeptide(L)'
;MKRRQATVHAMSSVDNEQKTIMDTQSKPKISATISLSPSTHSYTSSQPPSLNLILTSHHPTPITIYADDLSPSLMLACGAFTITSLTTGSIIKQSRRTHCRIPPPTKVAVPLLEHLFHTLLPHTPTTLSAPFSRSRKKTSGKPLAKDDPEYGNDPSARHGACGVDGLETGDDYALQLAGDSRVPWNTVRWWEHGTKEEVLHPKDAEEELDGRKVRFGAGPHEEIVVDSTAFKGLSFKCVE
;
A
#
# COMPACT_ATOMS: atom_id res chain seq x y z
N MET A 1 31.62 19.30 75.95
CA MET A 1 32.25 19.20 74.62
C MET A 1 31.90 17.87 73.98
N LYS A 2 30.95 17.85 73.03
CA LYS A 2 30.56 16.65 72.25
C LYS A 2 30.75 16.97 70.76
N ARG A 3 31.78 16.38 70.15
CA ARG A 3 32.07 16.47 68.71
C ARG A 3 31.07 15.59 67.96
N ARG A 4 30.24 16.20 67.09
CA ARG A 4 29.47 15.48 66.06
C ARG A 4 30.30 15.48 64.78
N GLN A 5 30.72 14.28 64.35
CA GLN A 5 31.28 14.05 63.03
C GLN A 5 30.14 14.06 62.02
N ALA A 6 30.25 14.91 61.00
CA ALA A 6 29.39 14.89 59.83
C ALA A 6 30.08 14.05 58.75
N THR A 7 29.50 12.87 58.49
CA THR A 7 29.89 11.99 57.39
C THR A 7 29.40 12.61 56.08
N VAL A 8 30.34 12.98 55.21
CA VAL A 8 30.07 13.38 53.83
C VAL A 8 30.02 12.11 52.99
N HIS A 9 28.82 11.68 52.60
CA HIS A 9 28.66 10.65 51.57
C HIS A 9 28.71 11.32 50.20
N ALA A 10 29.87 11.17 49.56
CA ALA A 10 30.00 11.24 48.11
C ALA A 10 29.60 9.88 47.51
N MET A 11 29.28 9.91 46.21
CA MET A 11 28.93 8.83 45.28
C MET A 11 27.42 8.53 45.15
N SER A 12 26.86 9.01 44.03
CA SER A 12 26.18 8.12 43.08
C SER A 12 25.85 8.91 41.80
N SER A 13 26.75 8.86 40.81
CA SER A 13 26.41 9.16 39.41
C SER A 13 25.41 8.12 38.93
N VAL A 14 24.13 8.50 38.88
CA VAL A 14 23.08 7.79 38.13
C VAL A 14 22.49 8.79 37.14
N ASP A 15 23.38 9.37 36.34
CA ASP A 15 23.06 10.14 35.15
C ASP A 15 23.64 9.37 33.96
N ASN A 16 22.95 8.32 33.47
CA ASN A 16 22.98 7.97 32.03
C ASN A 16 22.06 6.85 31.52
N GLU A 17 21.28 6.15 32.36
CA GLU A 17 20.42 5.05 31.86
C GLU A 17 18.96 5.45 31.56
N GLN A 18 18.62 6.74 31.63
CA GLN A 18 17.29 7.25 31.23
C GLN A 18 17.27 7.95 29.86
N LYS A 19 18.38 7.91 29.10
CA LYS A 19 18.47 8.44 27.73
C LYS A 19 18.16 7.41 26.64
N THR A 20 17.35 6.41 26.98
CA THR A 20 16.76 5.46 26.02
C THR A 20 15.27 5.26 26.31
N ILE A 21 14.59 6.28 26.82
CA ILE A 21 13.13 6.38 26.71
C ILE A 21 12.86 6.92 25.30
N MET A 22 12.96 5.97 24.38
CA MET A 22 12.14 5.77 23.20
C MET A 22 11.56 7.04 22.54
N ASP A 23 12.18 7.38 21.42
CA ASP A 23 11.65 8.20 20.32
C ASP A 23 10.45 7.52 19.61
N THR A 24 9.61 6.78 20.37
CA THR A 24 8.40 6.08 19.91
C THR A 24 7.24 7.01 19.59
N GLN A 25 7.44 8.32 19.73
CA GLN A 25 6.44 9.32 19.37
C GLN A 25 6.73 10.00 18.02
N SER A 26 7.83 9.65 17.36
CA SER A 26 8.16 10.21 16.06
C SER A 26 7.27 9.61 14.98
N LYS A 27 6.73 10.47 14.12
CA LYS A 27 5.93 10.08 12.96
C LYS A 27 6.73 9.11 12.07
N PRO A 28 6.20 7.91 11.75
CA PRO A 28 6.88 6.97 10.89
C PRO A 28 7.15 7.53 9.50
N LYS A 29 8.29 7.12 8.93
CA LYS A 29 8.62 7.35 7.52
C LYS A 29 8.44 6.04 6.76
N ILE A 30 7.76 6.10 5.63
CA ILE A 30 7.52 4.93 4.76
C ILE A 30 8.05 5.28 3.37
N SER A 31 8.88 4.40 2.81
CA SER A 31 9.25 4.44 1.40
C SER A 31 8.49 3.39 0.60
N ALA A 32 8.20 3.69 -0.66
CA ALA A 32 7.54 2.77 -1.58
C ALA A 32 8.31 2.59 -2.89
N THR A 33 8.27 1.37 -3.41
CA THR A 33 8.67 1.04 -4.78
C THR A 33 7.55 0.21 -5.43
N ILE A 34 7.51 0.15 -6.76
CA ILE A 34 6.56 -0.72 -7.47
C ILE A 34 7.34 -1.62 -8.41
N SER A 35 6.84 -2.83 -8.61
CA SER A 35 7.35 -3.78 -9.60
C SER A 35 6.21 -4.48 -10.33
N LEU A 36 6.54 -5.05 -11.49
CA LEU A 36 5.66 -5.94 -12.26
C LEU A 36 6.33 -7.32 -12.36
N SER A 37 5.58 -8.37 -12.08
CA SER A 37 6.09 -9.75 -12.15
C SER A 37 5.08 -10.70 -12.79
N PRO A 38 5.40 -11.32 -13.95
CA PRO A 38 6.58 -11.06 -14.78
C PRO A 38 6.54 -9.69 -15.47
N SER A 39 7.69 -9.18 -15.90
CA SER A 39 7.78 -7.98 -16.75
C SER A 39 7.43 -8.24 -18.21
N THR A 40 7.28 -9.51 -18.61
CA THR A 40 6.79 -9.89 -19.94
C THR A 40 5.50 -10.67 -19.77
N HIS A 41 4.40 -10.18 -20.36
CA HIS A 41 3.11 -10.86 -20.37
C HIS A 41 2.86 -11.51 -21.73
N SER A 42 2.50 -12.80 -21.73
CA SER A 42 1.97 -13.50 -22.91
C SER A 42 0.46 -13.60 -22.79
N TYR A 43 -0.28 -13.28 -23.85
CA TYR A 43 -1.74 -13.43 -23.88
C TYR A 43 -2.20 -14.90 -24.00
N THR A 44 -1.28 -15.83 -24.29
CA THR A 44 -1.51 -17.26 -24.07
C THR A 44 -1.59 -17.62 -22.58
N SER A 45 -1.01 -16.80 -21.68
CA SER A 45 -1.12 -16.99 -20.24
C SER A 45 -2.52 -16.65 -19.75
N SER A 46 -3.09 -17.54 -18.94
CA SER A 46 -4.36 -17.27 -18.25
C SER A 46 -4.23 -16.24 -17.12
N GLN A 47 -3.01 -15.98 -16.65
CA GLN A 47 -2.73 -15.07 -15.55
C GLN A 47 -2.00 -13.81 -16.03
N PRO A 48 -2.44 -12.61 -15.60
CA PRO A 48 -1.71 -11.37 -15.82
C PRO A 48 -0.45 -11.29 -14.96
N PRO A 49 0.46 -10.34 -15.25
CA PRO A 49 1.46 -9.90 -14.30
C PRO A 49 0.85 -9.46 -12.98
N SER A 50 1.61 -9.56 -11.91
CA SER A 50 1.27 -8.98 -10.62
C SER A 50 1.91 -7.59 -10.51
N LEU A 51 1.09 -6.59 -10.20
CA LEU A 51 1.52 -5.25 -9.81
C LEU A 51 1.77 -5.24 -8.30
N ASN A 52 3.01 -5.03 -7.90
CA ASN A 52 3.45 -5.10 -6.51
C ASN A 52 3.84 -3.72 -6.02
N LEU A 53 3.17 -3.20 -5.00
CA LEU A 53 3.62 -2.05 -4.22
C LEU A 53 4.39 -2.56 -3.00
N ILE A 54 5.67 -2.25 -2.94
CA ILE A 54 6.58 -2.71 -1.88
C ILE A 54 6.82 -1.53 -0.94
N LEU A 55 6.34 -1.67 0.29
CA LEU A 55 6.43 -0.66 1.35
C LEU A 55 7.56 -1.02 2.30
N THR A 56 8.30 -0.04 2.78
CA THR A 56 9.31 -0.22 3.83
C THR A 56 9.16 0.86 4.87
N SER A 57 8.87 0.45 6.10
CA SER A 57 8.88 1.36 7.26
C SER A 57 10.31 1.58 7.73
N HIS A 58 10.67 2.85 7.95
CA HIS A 58 11.94 3.25 8.55
C HIS A 58 11.80 3.52 10.05
N HIS A 59 10.65 3.22 10.63
CA HIS A 59 10.41 3.34 12.05
C HIS A 59 11.06 2.16 12.82
N PRO A 60 11.67 2.39 14.00
CA PRO A 60 12.36 1.34 14.76
C PRO A 60 11.43 0.27 15.36
N THR A 61 10.13 0.54 15.45
CA THR A 61 9.12 -0.41 15.94
C THR A 61 8.07 -0.72 14.87
N PRO A 62 7.42 -1.91 14.93
CA PRO A 62 6.32 -2.25 14.02
C PRO A 62 5.22 -1.19 14.05
N ILE A 63 4.63 -0.96 12.89
CA ILE A 63 3.44 -0.13 12.74
C ILE A 63 2.37 -0.91 11.96
N THR A 64 1.11 -0.72 12.32
CA THR A 64 -0.03 -1.20 11.55
C THR A 64 -0.60 -0.03 10.77
N ILE A 65 -0.86 -0.24 9.48
CA ILE A 65 -1.47 0.77 8.60
C ILE A 65 -2.80 0.28 8.05
N TYR A 66 -3.69 1.22 7.73
CA TYR A 66 -4.87 0.97 6.90
C TYR A 66 -4.54 1.38 5.46
N ALA A 67 -4.48 0.39 4.56
CA ALA A 67 -3.84 0.53 3.25
C ALA A 67 -4.84 0.52 2.06
N ASP A 68 -6.10 0.91 2.27
CA ASP A 68 -7.11 0.94 1.19
C ASP A 68 -6.63 1.79 0.00
N ASP A 69 -6.17 3.02 0.26
CA ASP A 69 -5.65 3.93 -0.77
C ASP A 69 -4.33 3.45 -1.41
N LEU A 70 -3.62 2.54 -0.75
CA LEU A 70 -2.37 1.93 -1.23
C LEU A 70 -2.60 0.63 -2.00
N SER A 71 -3.83 0.16 -2.12
CA SER A 71 -4.15 -1.09 -2.82
C SER A 71 -3.75 -1.00 -4.30
N PRO A 72 -2.85 -1.87 -4.81
CA PRO A 72 -2.46 -1.83 -6.23
C PRO A 72 -3.64 -2.00 -7.18
N SER A 73 -4.64 -2.78 -6.77
CA SER A 73 -5.89 -2.94 -7.52
C SER A 73 -6.67 -1.62 -7.66
N LEU A 74 -6.72 -0.83 -6.58
CA LEU A 74 -7.39 0.46 -6.56
C LEU A 74 -6.61 1.50 -7.34
N MET A 75 -5.28 1.54 -7.17
CA MET A 75 -4.35 2.39 -7.93
C MET A 75 -4.55 2.18 -9.43
N LEU A 76 -4.61 0.92 -9.88
CA LEU A 76 -4.86 0.57 -11.28
C LEU A 76 -6.24 1.05 -11.74
N ALA A 77 -7.30 0.74 -10.97
CA ALA A 77 -8.67 1.08 -11.35
C ALA A 77 -8.96 2.59 -11.39
N CYS A 78 -8.23 3.39 -10.61
CA CYS A 78 -8.44 4.84 -10.51
C CYS A 78 -7.48 5.68 -11.35
N GLY A 79 -6.62 5.04 -12.14
CA GLY A 79 -5.69 5.74 -13.03
C GLY A 79 -4.53 6.40 -12.30
N ALA A 80 -4.01 5.77 -11.23
CA ALA A 80 -2.77 6.20 -10.59
C ALA A 80 -1.54 6.01 -11.48
N PHE A 81 -1.69 5.34 -12.62
CA PHE A 81 -0.63 5.07 -13.58
C PHE A 81 -0.93 5.61 -14.97
N THR A 82 0.13 6.00 -15.66
CA THR A 82 0.18 6.26 -17.10
C THR A 82 0.92 5.12 -17.77
N ILE A 83 0.34 4.56 -18.83
CA ILE A 83 1.00 3.55 -19.69
C ILE A 83 1.32 4.22 -21.01
N THR A 84 2.57 4.12 -21.45
CA THR A 84 3.06 4.69 -22.72
C THR A 84 3.63 3.57 -23.57
N SER A 85 3.19 3.47 -24.83
CA SER A 85 3.83 2.61 -25.83
C SER A 85 5.21 3.19 -26.15
N LEU A 86 6.25 2.39 -25.98
CA LEU A 86 7.63 2.79 -26.28
C LEU A 86 7.92 2.77 -27.78
N THR A 87 7.17 1.98 -28.56
CA THR A 87 7.28 1.98 -30.02
C THR A 87 6.72 3.26 -30.63
N THR A 88 5.53 3.69 -30.20
CA THR A 88 4.84 4.84 -30.79
C THR A 88 5.03 6.14 -30.01
N GLY A 89 5.56 6.08 -28.79
CA GLY A 89 5.59 7.19 -27.84
C GLY A 89 4.21 7.64 -27.32
N SER A 90 3.14 6.92 -27.68
CA SER A 90 1.76 7.34 -27.41
C SER A 90 1.31 6.88 -26.01
N ILE A 91 0.60 7.76 -25.30
CA ILE A 91 -0.05 7.42 -24.04
C ILE A 91 -1.29 6.56 -24.32
N ILE A 92 -1.35 5.39 -23.70
CA ILE A 92 -2.48 4.47 -23.81
C ILE A 92 -3.62 4.95 -22.91
N LYS A 93 -4.80 5.15 -23.51
CA LYS A 93 -6.01 5.49 -22.77
C LYS A 93 -6.38 4.35 -21.81
N GLN A 94 -6.22 4.59 -20.52
CA GLN A 94 -6.66 3.69 -19.45
C GLN A 94 -8.11 3.97 -19.06
N SER A 95 -8.87 2.90 -18.83
CA SER A 95 -10.18 2.96 -18.17
C SER A 95 -10.01 3.44 -16.74
N ARG A 96 -10.87 4.36 -16.31
CA ARG A 96 -10.86 4.93 -14.95
C ARG A 96 -12.21 4.73 -14.32
N ARG A 97 -12.24 4.14 -13.13
CA ARG A 97 -13.44 4.03 -12.32
C ARG A 97 -13.46 5.16 -11.30
N THR A 98 -14.67 5.61 -10.97
CA THR A 98 -14.88 6.40 -9.75
C THR A 98 -14.94 5.43 -8.59
N HIS A 99 -14.04 5.56 -7.64
CA HIS A 99 -14.08 4.78 -6.41
C HIS A 99 -14.74 5.61 -5.31
N CYS A 100 -15.83 5.08 -4.75
CA CYS A 100 -16.37 5.59 -3.49
C CYS A 100 -15.40 5.16 -2.40
N ARG A 101 -14.58 6.11 -1.91
CA ARG A 101 -13.58 5.82 -0.88
C ARG A 101 -14.27 5.24 0.36
N ILE A 102 -13.71 4.17 0.89
CA ILE A 102 -14.11 3.69 2.21
C ILE A 102 -13.54 4.72 3.20
N PRO A 103 -14.37 5.33 4.06
CA PRO A 103 -13.84 6.22 5.07
C PRO A 103 -12.86 5.44 5.93
N PRO A 104 -11.74 6.04 6.38
CA PRO A 104 -10.89 5.42 7.37
C PRO A 104 -11.75 4.97 8.55
N PRO A 105 -11.40 3.84 9.18
CA PRO A 105 -12.17 3.35 10.31
C PRO A 105 -12.29 4.45 11.36
N THR A 106 -13.52 4.93 11.55
CA THR A 106 -13.86 5.79 12.69
C THR A 106 -14.30 4.89 13.84
N LYS A 107 -14.30 5.39 15.07
CA LYS A 107 -14.71 4.65 16.30
C LYS A 107 -16.13 4.04 16.26
N VAL A 108 -16.84 4.13 15.12
CA VAL A 108 -18.22 3.70 14.93
C VAL A 108 -18.25 2.48 14.02
N ALA A 109 -18.52 1.31 14.60
CA ALA A 109 -19.34 0.22 14.04
C ALA A 109 -19.38 -0.02 12.52
N VAL A 110 -18.25 0.01 11.83
CA VAL A 110 -18.13 -0.52 10.47
C VAL A 110 -17.58 -1.94 10.57
N PRO A 111 -18.09 -2.92 9.79
CA PRO A 111 -17.46 -4.23 9.68
C PRO A 111 -15.95 -4.09 9.43
N LEU A 112 -15.15 -4.69 10.30
CA LEU A 112 -13.70 -4.63 10.19
C LEU A 112 -13.25 -5.43 8.95
N LEU A 113 -12.82 -4.73 7.92
CA LEU A 113 -12.22 -5.35 6.75
C LEU A 113 -10.74 -5.61 7.05
N GLU A 114 -10.46 -6.67 7.80
CA GLU A 114 -9.11 -6.99 8.30
C GLU A 114 -8.05 -7.07 7.20
N HIS A 115 -8.42 -7.46 5.98
CA HIS A 115 -7.50 -7.56 4.84
C HIS A 115 -6.95 -6.19 4.37
N LEU A 116 -7.53 -5.08 4.83
CA LEU A 116 -7.04 -3.72 4.56
C LEU A 116 -6.00 -3.25 5.58
N PHE A 117 -5.76 -4.01 6.64
CA PHE A 117 -4.78 -3.70 7.66
C PHE A 117 -3.49 -4.49 7.43
N HIS A 118 -2.36 -3.81 7.49
CA HIS A 118 -1.05 -4.40 7.25
C HIS A 118 -0.04 -4.00 8.32
N THR A 119 0.70 -4.98 8.83
CA THR A 119 1.90 -4.74 9.65
C THR A 119 3.07 -4.37 8.74
N LEU A 120 3.70 -3.24 9.00
CA LEU A 120 5.02 -2.90 8.47
C LEU A 120 6.04 -3.12 9.58
N LEU A 121 6.85 -4.17 9.43
CA LEU A 121 7.96 -4.44 10.34
C LEU A 121 9.12 -3.46 10.07
N PRO A 122 9.93 -3.12 11.09
CA PRO A 122 11.08 -2.23 10.93
C PRO A 122 12.01 -2.69 9.80
N HIS A 123 12.28 -1.78 8.86
CA HIS A 123 13.21 -1.97 7.73
C HIS A 123 12.96 -3.23 6.90
N THR A 124 11.76 -3.82 6.98
CA THR A 124 11.40 -5.04 6.29
C THR A 124 10.42 -4.71 5.17
N PRO A 125 10.69 -5.12 3.92
CA PRO A 125 9.77 -4.90 2.82
C PRO A 125 8.45 -5.68 3.00
N THR A 126 7.32 -4.97 2.95
CA THR A 126 5.97 -5.54 2.89
C THR A 126 5.38 -5.32 1.51
N THR A 127 4.96 -6.39 0.85
CA THR A 127 4.41 -6.33 -0.52
C THR A 127 2.89 -6.35 -0.51
N LEU A 128 2.27 -5.32 -1.06
CA LEU A 128 0.86 -5.32 -1.48
C LEU A 128 0.82 -5.69 -2.96
N SER A 129 -0.01 -6.64 -3.36
CA SER A 129 -0.03 -7.15 -4.73
C SER A 129 -1.45 -7.22 -5.29
N ALA A 130 -1.59 -6.97 -6.58
CA ALA A 130 -2.81 -7.25 -7.32
C ALA A 130 -2.50 -7.66 -8.77
N PRO A 131 -3.40 -8.41 -9.42
CA PRO A 131 -3.34 -8.63 -10.87
C PRO A 131 -3.27 -7.30 -11.62
N PHE A 132 -2.31 -7.16 -12.53
CA PHE A 132 -2.12 -6.00 -13.40
C PHE A 132 -3.05 -6.09 -14.62
N SER A 133 -4.34 -6.28 -14.38
CA SER A 133 -5.35 -6.44 -15.43
C SER A 133 -6.72 -5.99 -14.93
N ARG A 134 -7.73 -6.07 -15.79
CA ARG A 134 -9.11 -5.84 -15.40
C ARG A 134 -9.63 -6.99 -14.54
N SER A 135 -10.18 -6.67 -13.37
CA SER A 135 -10.98 -7.65 -12.62
C SER A 135 -12.28 -7.98 -13.37
N ARG A 136 -12.33 -9.14 -14.02
CA ARG A 136 -13.51 -9.67 -14.73
C ARG A 136 -14.26 -10.65 -13.82
N LYS A 137 -15.49 -10.30 -13.44
CA LYS A 137 -16.35 -11.16 -12.59
C LYS A 137 -17.09 -12.27 -13.36
N LYS A 138 -17.18 -12.19 -14.69
CA LYS A 138 -18.12 -13.02 -15.50
C LYS A 138 -17.50 -13.84 -16.62
N THR A 139 -16.28 -13.54 -17.05
CA THR A 139 -15.55 -14.32 -18.07
C THR A 139 -14.27 -14.86 -17.43
N SER A 140 -13.79 -15.99 -17.95
CA SER A 140 -12.66 -16.77 -17.45
C SER A 140 -11.33 -15.99 -17.45
N GLY A 141 -11.20 -15.06 -16.50
CA GLY A 141 -9.99 -14.56 -15.82
C GLY A 141 -8.80 -14.02 -16.61
N LYS A 142 -8.70 -14.28 -17.92
CA LYS A 142 -7.51 -13.98 -18.71
C LYS A 142 -7.55 -12.54 -19.24
N PRO A 143 -6.39 -11.87 -19.28
CA PRO A 143 -6.25 -10.63 -20.02
C PRO A 143 -6.52 -10.86 -21.51
N LEU A 144 -7.11 -9.86 -22.17
CA LEU A 144 -7.31 -9.88 -23.61
C LEU A 144 -6.49 -8.79 -24.28
N ALA A 145 -5.88 -9.11 -25.42
CA ALA A 145 -5.19 -8.15 -26.27
C ALA A 145 -6.21 -7.20 -26.94
N LYS A 146 -5.72 -6.07 -27.45
CA LYS A 146 -6.55 -5.04 -28.10
C LYS A 146 -7.31 -5.55 -29.33
N ASP A 147 -6.68 -6.44 -30.09
CA ASP A 147 -7.15 -7.07 -31.32
C ASP A 147 -7.96 -8.35 -31.08
N ASP A 148 -8.06 -8.81 -29.83
CA ASP A 148 -8.89 -9.97 -29.47
C ASP A 148 -10.38 -9.65 -29.72
N PRO A 149 -11.12 -10.50 -30.47
CA PRO A 149 -12.53 -10.26 -30.78
C PRO A 149 -13.43 -10.20 -29.54
N GLU A 150 -13.06 -10.87 -28.45
CA GLU A 150 -13.79 -10.81 -27.18
C GLU A 150 -13.55 -9.49 -26.45
N TYR A 151 -12.42 -8.82 -26.68
CA TYR A 151 -12.13 -7.54 -26.04
C TYR A 151 -13.13 -6.47 -26.47
N GLY A 152 -13.43 -6.35 -27.76
CA GLY A 152 -14.40 -5.38 -28.28
C GLY A 152 -15.84 -5.60 -27.77
N ASN A 153 -16.17 -6.83 -27.36
CA ASN A 153 -17.48 -7.20 -26.83
C ASN A 153 -17.64 -6.90 -25.33
N ASP A 154 -16.55 -6.65 -24.60
CA ASP A 154 -16.61 -6.20 -23.21
C ASP A 154 -17.10 -4.74 -23.16
N PRO A 155 -18.26 -4.44 -22.53
CA PRO A 155 -18.75 -3.07 -22.40
C PRO A 155 -17.71 -2.10 -21.80
N SER A 156 -16.83 -2.63 -20.95
CA SER A 156 -15.77 -1.83 -20.33
C SER A 156 -14.56 -1.55 -21.23
N ALA A 157 -14.38 -2.29 -22.33
CA ALA A 157 -13.36 -1.99 -23.34
C ALA A 157 -13.60 -0.63 -24.03
N ARG A 158 -14.86 -0.18 -24.12
CA ARG A 158 -15.22 1.16 -24.61
C ARG A 158 -14.57 2.30 -23.81
N HIS A 159 -14.18 2.03 -22.56
CA HIS A 159 -13.58 3.00 -21.67
C HIS A 159 -12.04 3.02 -21.72
N GLY A 160 -11.41 2.12 -22.47
CA GLY A 160 -9.95 2.01 -22.59
C GLY A 160 -9.37 0.75 -21.94
N ALA A 161 -8.05 0.66 -21.98
CA ALA A 161 -7.25 -0.45 -21.44
C ALA A 161 -7.25 -0.46 -19.90
N CYS A 162 -6.81 -1.56 -19.27
CA CYS A 162 -6.65 -1.64 -17.82
C CYS A 162 -5.51 -2.60 -17.49
N GLY A 163 -4.34 -2.07 -17.14
CA GLY A 163 -3.14 -2.88 -17.01
C GLY A 163 -2.77 -3.48 -18.36
N VAL A 164 -2.58 -4.80 -18.43
CA VAL A 164 -2.33 -5.50 -19.71
C VAL A 164 -3.57 -5.74 -20.56
N ASP A 165 -4.79 -5.60 -20.03
CA ASP A 165 -6.01 -5.73 -20.85
C ASP A 165 -6.11 -4.58 -21.86
N GLY A 166 -6.26 -4.91 -23.14
CA GLY A 166 -6.44 -3.95 -24.23
C GLY A 166 -5.14 -3.31 -24.73
N LEU A 167 -3.99 -3.85 -24.36
CA LEU A 167 -2.70 -3.49 -24.97
C LEU A 167 -2.46 -4.31 -26.24
N GLU A 168 -1.59 -3.80 -27.11
CA GLU A 168 -1.17 -4.47 -28.35
C GLU A 168 -0.09 -5.54 -28.06
N THR A 169 -0.20 -6.67 -28.75
CA THR A 169 0.81 -7.72 -28.77
C THR A 169 2.08 -7.23 -29.47
N GLY A 170 3.25 -7.70 -29.02
CA GLY A 170 4.54 -7.39 -29.63
C GLY A 170 5.13 -6.02 -29.25
N ASP A 171 4.41 -5.17 -28.52
CA ASP A 171 4.86 -3.84 -28.12
C ASP A 171 5.52 -3.83 -26.73
N ASP A 172 6.41 -2.85 -26.55
CA ASP A 172 7.09 -2.54 -25.30
C ASP A 172 6.45 -1.31 -24.66
N TYR A 173 6.25 -1.33 -23.35
CA TYR A 173 5.51 -0.30 -22.62
C TYR A 173 6.31 0.23 -21.44
N ALA A 174 6.06 1.50 -21.11
CA ALA A 174 6.48 2.11 -19.85
C ALA A 174 5.26 2.39 -18.94
N LEU A 175 5.36 1.99 -17.68
CA LEU A 175 4.44 2.31 -16.60
C LEU A 175 5.05 3.40 -15.71
N GLN A 176 4.34 4.50 -15.56
CA GLN A 176 4.74 5.62 -14.70
C GLN A 176 3.60 6.02 -13.77
N LEU A 177 3.90 6.63 -12.63
CA LEU A 177 2.86 7.24 -11.79
C LEU A 177 2.26 8.44 -12.53
N ALA A 178 0.94 8.55 -12.49
CA ALA A 178 0.24 9.71 -13.01
C ALA A 178 0.36 10.88 -12.01
N GLY A 179 0.60 12.09 -12.53
CA GLY A 179 0.63 13.31 -11.70
C GLY A 179 -0.73 13.72 -11.13
N ASP A 180 -1.84 13.24 -11.72
CA ASP A 180 -3.22 13.54 -11.30
C ASP A 180 -3.98 12.23 -11.00
N SER A 181 -3.63 11.60 -9.88
CA SER A 181 -4.33 10.42 -9.39
C SER A 181 -5.60 10.81 -8.62
N ARG A 182 -6.71 10.13 -8.91
CA ARG A 182 -7.97 10.29 -8.16
C ARG A 182 -7.93 9.66 -6.76
N VAL A 183 -6.91 8.86 -6.48
CA VAL A 183 -6.68 8.17 -5.20
C VAL A 183 -5.40 8.72 -4.58
N PRO A 184 -5.40 9.07 -3.28
CA PRO A 184 -4.23 9.55 -2.56
C PRO A 184 -3.29 8.38 -2.20
N TRP A 185 -2.81 7.67 -3.22
CA TRP A 185 -1.97 6.48 -3.06
C TRP A 185 -0.61 6.77 -2.41
N ASN A 186 -0.27 8.05 -2.23
CA ASN A 186 0.95 8.49 -1.56
C ASN A 186 0.72 8.91 -0.10
N THR A 187 -0.44 8.60 0.48
CA THR A 187 -0.78 9.00 1.86
C THR A 187 -1.34 7.82 2.65
N VAL A 188 -0.80 7.60 3.86
CA VAL A 188 -1.40 6.74 4.88
C VAL A 188 -2.16 7.63 5.86
N ARG A 189 -3.48 7.53 5.82
CA ARG A 189 -4.40 8.35 6.63
C ARG A 189 -4.66 7.79 8.03
N TRP A 190 -4.31 6.52 8.25
CA TRP A 190 -4.48 5.85 9.53
C TRP A 190 -3.35 4.83 9.74
N TRP A 191 -2.73 4.91 10.91
CA TRP A 191 -1.70 3.99 11.36
C TRP A 191 -1.68 3.94 12.89
N GLU A 192 -1.07 2.91 13.49
CA GLU A 192 -0.87 2.75 14.94
C GLU A 192 0.41 1.94 15.20
N HIS A 193 1.03 2.08 16.38
CA HIS A 193 2.16 1.21 16.75
C HIS A 193 1.72 -0.21 17.10
N GLY A 194 2.59 -1.17 16.80
CA GLY A 194 2.35 -2.60 17.05
C GLY A 194 1.99 -3.37 15.79
N THR A 195 1.91 -4.68 15.92
CA THR A 195 1.47 -5.55 14.82
C THR A 195 -0.04 -5.50 14.64
N LYS A 196 -0.51 -5.90 13.47
CA LYS A 196 -1.94 -6.02 13.15
C LYS A 196 -2.68 -6.82 14.23
N GLU A 197 -2.08 -7.91 14.70
CA GLU A 197 -2.66 -8.77 15.73
C GLU A 197 -2.77 -8.02 17.06
N GLU A 198 -1.76 -7.26 17.46
CA GLU A 198 -1.78 -6.47 18.70
C GLU A 198 -2.79 -5.32 18.65
N VAL A 199 -2.89 -4.67 17.49
CA VAL A 199 -3.72 -3.48 17.26
C VAL A 199 -5.19 -3.86 17.07
N LEU A 200 -5.45 -4.95 16.34
CA LEU A 200 -6.82 -5.41 16.08
C LEU A 200 -7.32 -6.35 17.16
N HIS A 201 -6.46 -7.18 17.78
CA HIS A 201 -6.81 -8.17 18.81
C HIS A 201 -5.96 -7.96 20.08
N PRO A 202 -6.15 -6.87 20.84
CA PRO A 202 -5.36 -6.64 22.05
C PRO A 202 -5.57 -7.78 23.06
N LYS A 203 -4.46 -8.27 23.64
CA LYS A 203 -4.43 -9.47 24.52
C LYS A 203 -5.38 -9.43 25.72
N ASP A 204 -5.81 -8.23 26.12
CA ASP A 204 -6.71 -8.00 27.26
C ASP A 204 -8.19 -7.92 26.85
N ALA A 205 -8.53 -8.09 25.57
CA ALA A 205 -9.90 -8.15 25.10
C ALA A 205 -10.44 -9.58 25.22
N GLU A 206 -11.05 -9.91 26.37
CA GLU A 206 -11.75 -11.19 26.58
C GLU A 206 -13.03 -11.36 25.72
N GLU A 207 -13.47 -10.31 25.01
CA GLU A 207 -14.60 -10.39 24.08
C GLU A 207 -14.11 -10.73 22.66
N GLU A 208 -14.73 -11.73 22.02
CA GLU A 208 -14.70 -11.92 20.56
C GLU A 208 -14.83 -10.54 19.91
N LEU A 209 -13.95 -10.22 18.96
CA LEU A 209 -13.96 -8.93 18.28
C LEU A 209 -15.32 -8.67 17.64
N ASP A 210 -16.18 -7.96 18.35
CA ASP A 210 -17.25 -7.24 17.72
C ASP A 210 -16.58 -6.15 16.90
N GLY A 211 -16.69 -6.21 15.56
CA GLY A 211 -16.24 -5.14 14.68
C GLY A 211 -16.81 -3.76 15.05
N ARG A 212 -17.82 -3.72 15.93
CA ARG A 212 -18.37 -2.51 16.55
C ARG A 212 -17.57 -1.93 17.71
N LYS A 213 -16.59 -2.65 18.24
CA LYS A 213 -15.83 -2.32 19.45
C LYS A 213 -14.31 -2.31 19.24
N VAL A 214 -13.81 -2.20 18.00
CA VAL A 214 -12.40 -1.88 17.81
C VAL A 214 -12.15 -0.50 18.42
N ARG A 215 -11.53 -0.49 19.60
CA ARG A 215 -11.07 0.74 20.25
C ARG A 215 -9.83 1.19 19.48
N PHE A 216 -10.04 1.81 18.33
CA PHE A 216 -9.02 2.66 17.75
C PHE A 216 -8.58 3.63 18.86
N GLY A 217 -7.27 3.83 19.02
CA GLY A 217 -6.71 4.87 19.88
C GLY A 217 -7.29 6.25 19.54
N ALA A 218 -6.75 7.33 20.08
CA ALA A 218 -7.14 8.66 19.62
C ALA A 218 -6.73 8.86 18.14
N GLY A 219 -7.53 8.34 17.21
CA GLY A 219 -7.32 8.57 15.78
C GLY A 219 -7.56 10.05 15.45
N PRO A 220 -6.85 10.63 14.47
CA PRO A 220 -5.74 10.07 13.67
C PRO A 220 -4.38 10.53 14.21
N HIS A 221 -3.37 9.66 14.18
CA HIS A 221 -1.98 10.14 14.14
C HIS A 221 -1.77 10.88 12.80
N GLU A 222 -0.86 11.86 12.76
CA GLU A 222 -0.62 12.66 11.56
C GLU A 222 -0.43 11.81 10.29
N GLU A 223 -1.04 12.25 9.18
CA GLU A 223 -0.96 11.55 7.88
C GLU A 223 0.49 11.30 7.46
N ILE A 224 0.87 10.06 7.16
CA ILE A 224 2.20 9.75 6.65
C ILE A 224 2.20 9.93 5.14
N VAL A 225 3.07 10.82 4.64
CA VAL A 225 3.35 10.91 3.21
C VAL A 225 4.35 9.81 2.86
N VAL A 226 3.96 8.95 1.92
CA VAL A 226 4.79 7.86 1.42
C VAL A 226 5.83 8.42 0.46
N ASP A 227 7.11 8.19 0.77
CA ASP A 227 8.21 8.54 -0.11
C ASP A 227 8.23 7.63 -1.33
N SER A 228 7.92 8.22 -2.48
CA SER A 228 7.90 7.58 -3.79
C SER A 228 9.03 8.05 -4.70
N THR A 229 10.06 8.72 -4.17
CA THR A 229 11.22 9.17 -4.96
C THR A 229 11.99 8.01 -5.59
N ALA A 230 11.94 6.83 -4.98
CA ALA A 230 12.50 5.59 -5.54
C ALA A 230 11.69 5.05 -6.73
N PHE A 231 10.55 5.66 -7.07
CA PHE A 231 9.71 5.25 -8.18
C PHE A 231 10.35 5.60 -9.52
N LYS A 232 11.12 4.65 -10.05
CA LYS A 232 11.60 4.68 -11.43
C LYS A 232 10.51 4.06 -12.30
N GLY A 233 10.20 4.70 -13.43
CA GLY A 233 9.27 4.13 -14.40
C GLY A 233 9.65 2.68 -14.74
N LEU A 234 8.65 1.81 -14.86
CA LEU A 234 8.86 0.39 -15.12
C LEU A 234 8.67 0.12 -16.61
N SER A 235 9.55 -0.69 -17.20
CA SER A 235 9.37 -1.19 -18.56
C SER A 235 8.81 -2.61 -18.51
N PHE A 236 7.86 -2.91 -19.38
CA PHE A 236 7.27 -4.24 -19.53
C PHE A 236 6.88 -4.51 -20.98
N LYS A 237 6.73 -5.77 -21.36
CA LYS A 237 6.43 -6.20 -22.73
C LYS A 237 5.17 -7.04 -22.79
N CYS A 238 4.38 -6.88 -23.85
CA CYS A 238 3.31 -7.80 -24.19
C CYS A 238 3.71 -8.66 -25.40
N VAL A 239 3.51 -9.96 -25.31
CA VAL A 239 3.73 -10.92 -26.39
C VAL A 239 2.46 -11.75 -26.59
N GLU A 240 2.38 -12.44 -27.72
CA GLU A 240 1.29 -13.37 -28.02
C GLU A 240 1.17 -14.46 -26.94
#